data_AF-A0A2V6B102-F1
#
_entry.id   AF-A0A2V6B102-F1
#
_cell.length_a   1.000
_cell.length_b   1.000
_cell.length_c   1.000
_cell.angle_alpha   90.00
_cell.angle_beta   90.00
_cell.angle_gamma   90.00
#
_symmetry.space_group_name_H-M   'P 1'
#
loop_
_entity.id
_entity.type
_entity.pdbx_description
1 polymer ?
#
loop_
_entity_poly.entity_id
_entity_poly.type
_entity_poly.pdbx_seq_one_letter_code
_entity_poly.pdbx_strand_id
1 'polypeptide(L)'
;IAQAQQATDLRPESKDAFDGPRTTADVAQVYAILGDNGRAVELLDGLLSRPTGITLQNLRVNPAWDPIRNDPGFQALFAKYTGKA
;
A
#
# COMPACT_ATOMS: atom_id res chain seq x y z
N ILE A 1 -13.02 -1.33 -18.90
CA ILE A 1 -11.80 -0.69 -18.34
C ILE A 1 -11.98 0.83 -18.38
N ALA A 2 -12.94 1.36 -17.60
CA ALA A 2 -13.23 2.80 -17.56
C ALA A 2 -13.82 3.30 -16.22
N GLN A 3 -13.88 2.45 -15.19
CA GLN A 3 -14.45 2.83 -13.88
C GLN A 3 -13.42 2.87 -12.74
N ALA A 4 -12.18 2.45 -12.98
CA ALA A 4 -11.11 2.50 -11.96
C ALA A 4 -10.41 3.87 -11.87
N GLN A 5 -10.65 4.78 -12.83
CA GLN A 5 -9.88 6.03 -12.97
C GLN A 5 -10.63 7.29 -12.49
N GLN A 6 -11.88 7.18 -12.02
CA GLN A 6 -12.68 8.34 -11.57
C GLN A 6 -12.83 8.47 -10.05
N ALA A 7 -12.23 7.58 -9.26
CA ALA A 7 -12.33 7.65 -7.79
C ALA A 7 -11.23 8.51 -7.14
N THR A 8 -10.19 8.92 -7.87
CA THR A 8 -9.03 9.65 -7.32
C THR A 8 -9.20 11.17 -7.26
N ASP A 9 -10.21 11.75 -7.92
CA ASP A 9 -10.41 13.22 -7.97
C ASP A 9 -11.39 13.77 -6.93
N LEU A 10 -11.92 12.94 -6.03
CA LEU A 10 -12.94 13.35 -5.06
C LEU A 10 -12.62 12.87 -3.64
N ARG A 11 -11.50 13.36 -3.11
CA ARG A 11 -11.38 13.97 -1.78
C ARG A 11 -9.92 13.99 -1.35
N PRO A 12 -9.41 15.11 -0.79
CA PRO A 12 -8.13 15.07 -0.13
C PRO A 12 -8.21 14.04 1.00
N GLU A 13 -7.31 13.06 0.97
CA GLU A 13 -7.12 12.02 2.00
C GLU A 13 -7.06 12.61 3.43
N SER A 14 -6.80 13.91 3.53
CA SER A 14 -6.82 14.72 4.75
C SER A 14 -8.14 14.72 5.54
N LYS A 15 -9.29 14.28 4.99
CA LYS A 15 -10.55 14.15 5.75
C LYS A 15 -10.95 12.72 6.11
N ASP A 16 -10.18 11.73 5.69
CA ASP A 16 -10.49 10.32 5.90
C ASP A 16 -9.39 9.61 6.70
N ALA A 17 -8.84 10.29 7.71
CA ALA A 17 -7.66 9.82 8.44
C ALA A 17 -7.90 8.54 9.27
N PHE A 18 -9.14 8.09 9.44
CA PHE A 18 -9.49 6.88 10.22
C PHE A 18 -9.82 5.65 9.36
N ASP A 19 -10.36 5.81 8.14
CA ASP A 19 -10.61 4.71 7.20
C ASP A 19 -9.65 4.71 5.98
N GLY A 20 -9.11 5.86 5.60
CA GLY A 20 -8.24 6.06 4.43
C GLY A 20 -7.04 5.10 4.37
N PRO A 21 -6.19 4.99 5.40
CA PRO A 21 -5.02 4.11 5.32
C PRO A 21 -5.35 2.62 5.14
N ARG A 22 -6.45 2.15 5.74
CA ARG A 22 -6.91 0.75 5.58
C ARG A 22 -7.48 0.53 4.19
N THR A 23 -8.33 1.43 3.70
CA THR A 23 -8.85 1.37 2.33
C THR A 23 -7.73 1.41 1.28
N THR A 24 -6.72 2.27 1.47
CA THR A 24 -5.54 2.30 0.57
C THR A 24 -4.77 0.99 0.61
N ALA A 25 -4.62 0.37 1.78
CA ALA A 25 -3.97 -0.94 1.90
C ALA A 25 -4.78 -2.05 1.21
N ASP A 26 -6.11 -2.01 1.27
CA ASP A 26 -6.98 -2.96 0.55
C ASP A 26 -6.87 -2.78 -0.98
N VAL A 27 -6.82 -1.53 -1.45
CA VAL A 27 -6.59 -1.23 -2.88
C VAL A 27 -5.21 -1.75 -3.33
N ALA A 28 -4.17 -1.56 -2.50
CA ALA A 28 -2.85 -2.10 -2.78
C ALA A 28 -2.84 -3.64 -2.84
N GLN A 29 -3.61 -4.33 -1.98
CA GLN A 29 -3.78 -5.78 -2.06
C GLN A 29 -4.46 -6.20 -3.37
N VAL A 30 -5.49 -5.48 -3.82
CA VAL A 30 -6.15 -5.77 -5.11
C VAL A 30 -5.16 -5.66 -6.27
N TYR A 31 -4.34 -4.60 -6.31
CA TYR A 31 -3.30 -4.47 -7.33
C TYR A 31 -2.25 -5.60 -7.27
N ALA A 32 -1.84 -5.99 -6.06
CA ALA A 32 -0.94 -7.13 -5.84
C ALA A 32 -1.52 -8.44 -6.38
N ILE A 33 -2.81 -8.70 -6.13
CA ILE A 33 -3.52 -9.90 -6.63
C ILE A 33 -3.63 -9.89 -8.15
N LEU A 34 -3.84 -8.72 -8.76
CA LEU A 34 -3.92 -8.55 -10.21
C LEU A 34 -2.56 -8.57 -10.91
N GLY A 35 -1.44 -8.65 -10.16
CA GLY A 35 -0.08 -8.64 -10.69
C GLY A 35 0.45 -7.25 -11.06
N ASP A 36 -0.28 -6.18 -10.71
CA ASP A 36 0.20 -4.80 -10.84
C ASP A 36 1.01 -4.41 -9.59
N ASN A 37 2.17 -5.05 -9.46
CA ASN A 37 3.03 -4.89 -8.28
C ASN A 37 3.50 -3.45 -8.11
N GLY A 38 3.71 -2.73 -9.23
CA GLY A 38 4.17 -1.34 -9.21
C GLY A 38 3.18 -0.42 -8.48
N ARG A 39 1.90 -0.48 -8.85
CA ARG A 39 0.84 0.27 -8.16
C ARG A 39 0.72 -0.12 -6.69
N ALA A 40 0.79 -1.41 -6.38
CA ALA A 40 0.73 -1.89 -5.00
C ALA A 40 1.88 -1.31 -4.14
N VAL A 41 3.11 -1.34 -4.67
CA VAL A 41 4.31 -0.81 -3.98
C VAL A 41 4.23 0.70 -3.80
N GLU A 42 3.75 1.46 -4.78
CA GLU A 42 3.58 2.92 -4.69
C GLU A 42 2.65 3.31 -3.53
N LEU A 43 1.49 2.64 -3.44
CA LEU A 43 0.51 2.89 -2.37
C LEU A 43 1.07 2.54 -0.99
N LEU A 44 1.78 1.41 -0.89
CA LEU A 44 2.43 0.98 0.35
C LEU A 44 3.55 1.93 0.77
N ASP A 45 4.34 2.46 -0.16
CA ASP A 45 5.35 3.47 0.13
C ASP A 45 4.73 4.73 0.72
N GLY A 46 3.63 5.20 0.13
CA GLY A 46 2.84 6.33 0.64
C GLY A 46 2.34 6.09 2.07
N LEU A 47 1.82 4.89 2.36
CA LEU A 47 1.34 4.51 3.68
C LEU A 47 2.46 4.44 4.74
N LEU A 48 3.64 3.95 4.37
CA LEU A 48 4.80 3.84 5.26
C LEU A 48 5.53 5.18 5.46
N SER A 49 5.34 6.15 4.56
CA SER A 49 6.00 7.45 4.61
C SER A 49 5.48 8.41 5.70
N ARG A 50 4.31 8.12 6.27
CA ARG A 50 3.60 8.96 7.25
C ARG A 50 3.06 8.11 8.41
N PRO A 51 2.77 8.71 9.58
CA PRO A 51 2.16 7.97 10.68
C PRO A 51 0.80 7.39 10.28
N THR A 52 0.74 6.06 10.14
CA THR A 52 -0.49 5.30 9.90
C THR A 52 -0.48 4.03 10.76
N GLY A 53 -1.60 3.30 10.78
CA GLY A 53 -1.65 1.96 11.39
C GLY A 53 -0.94 0.87 10.56
N ILE A 54 -0.50 1.18 9.34
CA ILE A 54 0.17 0.23 8.45
C ILE A 54 1.67 0.25 8.72
N THR A 55 2.24 -0.89 9.08
CA THR A 55 3.65 -1.03 9.46
C THR A 55 4.37 -2.06 8.60
N LEU A 56 5.69 -1.98 8.51
CA LEU A 56 6.49 -3.03 7.87
C LEU A 56 6.21 -4.43 8.44
N GLN A 57 5.99 -4.55 9.75
CA GLN A 57 5.67 -5.84 10.36
C GLN A 57 4.31 -6.37 9.89
N ASN A 58 3.30 -5.51 9.74
CA ASN A 58 2.01 -5.90 9.15
C ASN A 58 2.19 -6.43 7.72
N LEU A 59 3.01 -5.75 6.89
CA LEU A 59 3.28 -6.20 5.53
C LEU A 59 4.07 -7.52 5.50
N ARG A 60 4.97 -7.72 6.47
CA ARG A 60 5.82 -8.92 6.56
C ARG A 60 5.03 -10.19 6.88
N VAL A 61 4.08 -10.10 7.82
CA VAL A 61 3.38 -11.27 8.39
C VAL A 61 2.05 -11.58 7.72
N ASN A 62 1.44 -10.61 7.01
CA ASN A 62 0.13 -10.80 6.40
C ASN A 62 0.27 -11.57 5.06
N PRO A 63 -0.41 -12.73 4.90
CA PRO A 63 -0.37 -13.53 3.68
C PRO A 63 -1.01 -12.85 2.46
N ALA A 64 -1.80 -11.79 2.65
CA ALA A 64 -2.33 -11.00 1.53
C ALA A 64 -1.24 -10.44 0.60
N TRP A 65 0.00 -10.33 1.10
CA TRP A 65 1.16 -9.86 0.33
C TRP A 65 1.99 -10.99 -0.28
N ASP A 66 1.60 -12.26 -0.10
CA ASP A 66 2.28 -13.41 -0.71
C ASP A 66 2.51 -13.25 -2.23
N PRO A 67 1.54 -12.74 -3.03
CA PRO A 67 1.73 -12.58 -4.48
C PRO A 67 2.89 -11.66 -4.88
N ILE A 68 3.18 -10.64 -4.06
CA ILE A 68 4.25 -9.65 -4.33
C ILE A 68 5.43 -9.80 -3.38
N ARG A 69 5.45 -10.84 -2.53
CA ARG A 69 6.48 -10.96 -1.49
C ARG A 69 7.88 -11.01 -2.07
N ASN A 70 8.07 -11.57 -3.25
CA ASN A 70 9.38 -11.63 -3.93
C ASN A 70 9.59 -10.50 -4.94
N ASP A 71 8.66 -9.54 -5.03
CA ASP A 71 8.80 -8.38 -5.90
C ASP A 71 9.95 -7.47 -5.39
N PRO A 72 10.89 -7.06 -6.27
CA PRO A 72 12.01 -6.21 -5.87
C PRO A 72 11.58 -4.86 -5.27
N GLY A 73 10.48 -4.27 -5.77
CA GLY A 73 9.92 -3.03 -5.25
C GLY A 73 9.36 -3.21 -3.85
N PHE A 74 8.63 -4.30 -3.61
CA PHE A 74 8.12 -4.63 -2.28
C PHE A 74 9.25 -4.88 -1.27
N GLN A 75 10.29 -5.60 -1.67
CA GLN A 75 11.48 -5.82 -0.83
C GLN A 75 12.23 -4.51 -0.52
N ALA A 76 12.28 -3.58 -1.47
CA ALA A 76 12.90 -2.28 -1.28
C ALA A 76 12.21 -1.44 -0.20
N LEU A 77 10.91 -1.63 0.06
CA LEU A 77 10.21 -0.97 1.17
C LEU A 77 10.82 -1.34 2.52
N PHE A 78 11.18 -2.62 2.72
CA PHE A 78 11.83 -3.04 3.96
C PHE A 78 13.20 -2.40 4.11
N ALA A 79 13.99 -2.31 3.03
CA ALA A 79 15.28 -1.61 3.09
C ALA A 79 15.11 -0.10 3.38
N LYS A 80 14.08 0.53 2.81
CA LYS A 80 13.81 1.97 2.96
C LYS A 80 13.32 2.37 4.36
N TYR A 81 12.54 1.51 5.02
CA TYR A 81 11.87 1.84 6.28
C TYR A 81 12.38 1.05 7.50
N THR A 82 13.22 0.02 7.33
CA THR A 82 13.93 -0.62 8.45
C THR A 82 14.96 0.36 9.00
N GLY A 83 14.59 1.09 10.06
CA GLY A 83 15.44 2.11 10.68
C GLY A 83 14.71 3.42 11.03
N LYS A 84 13.49 3.62 10.52
CA LYS A 84 12.60 4.67 10.99
C LYS A 84 11.74 4.12 12.13
N ALA A 85 12.34 4.06 13.32
CA ALA A 85 11.62 3.81 14.57
C ALA A 85 11.18 5.16 15.18
#